data_AF-A0AAU9U825-F1
#
_entry.id   AF-A0AAU9U825-F1
#
_cell.length_a   1.000
_cell.length_b   1.000
_cell.length_c   1.000
_cell.angle_alpha   90.00
_cell.angle_beta   90.00
_cell.angle_gamma   90.00
#
_symmetry.space_group_name_H-M   'P 1'
#
loop_
_entity.id
_entity.type
_entity.pdbx_description
1 polymer ?
#
loop_
_entity_poly.entity_id
_entity_poly.type
_entity_poly.pdbx_seq_one_letter_code
_entity_poly.pdbx_strand_id
1 'polypeptide(L)'
;MCMKREFHLDVQNGVRITGVLRDCATQKHEYHDYKDGVWSPKMEILEPYEEGCTHTDDKGERTTPTRYCYCRQNLCNSSPNSNHEGYTDIMGVIMVFNLMKYINSLR
;
A
#
# COMPACT_ATOMS: atom_id res chain seq x y z
N MET A 1 -12.40 -3.41 9.27
CA MET A 1 -11.19 -2.57 9.11
C MET A 1 -11.40 -1.55 7.98
N CYS A 2 -10.63 -0.48 7.92
CA CYS A 2 -10.58 0.44 6.77
C CYS A 2 -9.53 -0.01 5.74
N MET A 3 -9.67 0.46 4.50
CA MET A 3 -8.80 0.20 3.37
C MET A 3 -8.49 1.51 2.63
N LYS A 4 -7.23 1.68 2.19
CA LYS A 4 -6.82 2.69 1.20
C LYS A 4 -6.12 1.98 0.04
N ARG A 5 -6.54 2.29 -1.17
CA ARG A 5 -5.96 1.80 -2.43
C ARG A 5 -5.32 2.96 -3.18
N GLU A 6 -4.03 2.87 -3.43
CA GLU A 6 -3.26 3.82 -4.22
C GLU A 6 -2.84 3.15 -5.52
N PHE A 7 -3.09 3.81 -6.64
CA PHE A 7 -2.73 3.31 -7.98
C PHE A 7 -2.35 4.47 -8.88
N HIS A 8 -1.70 4.16 -9.99
CA HIS A 8 -1.44 5.12 -11.06
C HIS A 8 -1.87 4.54 -12.40
N LEU A 9 -2.30 5.41 -13.30
CA LEU A 9 -2.67 5.07 -14.67
C LEU A 9 -1.76 5.85 -15.60
N ASP A 10 -1.03 5.13 -16.44
CA ASP A 10 -0.24 5.72 -17.50
C ASP A 10 -1.13 5.84 -18.75
N VAL A 11 -1.54 7.06 -19.08
CA VAL A 11 -2.38 7.33 -20.25
C VAL A 11 -1.53 7.67 -21.47
N GLN A 12 -2.16 7.74 -22.65
CA GLN A 12 -1.49 8.11 -23.88
C GLN A 12 -0.76 9.46 -23.74
N ASN A 13 0.38 9.59 -24.42
CA ASN A 13 1.30 10.73 -24.34
C ASN A 13 2.14 10.82 -23.04
N GLY A 14 2.26 9.73 -22.29
CA GLY A 14 3.18 9.65 -21.14
C GLY A 14 2.70 10.40 -19.90
N VAL A 15 1.43 10.78 -19.85
CA VAL A 15 0.84 11.41 -18.67
C VAL A 15 0.50 10.32 -17.65
N ARG A 16 0.93 10.51 -16.40
CA ARG A 16 0.62 9.62 -15.28
C ARG A 16 -0.44 10.27 -14.39
N ILE A 17 -1.56 9.57 -14.20
CA ILE A 17 -2.65 9.97 -13.30
C ILE A 17 -2.55 9.13 -12.03
N THR A 18 -2.47 9.76 -10.86
CA THR A 18 -2.49 9.06 -9.57
C THR A 18 -3.90 9.08 -8.98
N GLY A 19 -4.34 7.93 -8.46
CA GLY A 19 -5.64 7.76 -7.84
C GLY A 19 -5.50 7.23 -6.41
N VAL A 20 -6.31 7.77 -5.51
CA VAL A 20 -6.45 7.28 -4.13
C VAL A 20 -7.92 6.98 -3.86
N LEU A 21 -8.20 5.74 -3.49
CA LEU A 21 -9.53 5.30 -3.07
C LEU A 21 -9.47 4.84 -1.62
N ARG A 22 -10.55 5.09 -0.89
CA ARG A 22 -10.70 4.72 0.53
C ARG A 22 -12.05 4.07 0.72
N ASP A 23 -12.06 2.99 1.48
CA ASP A 23 -13.28 2.23 1.75
C ASP A 23 -13.12 1.38 3.03
N CYS A 24 -14.14 0.60 3.36
CA CYS A 24 -14.06 -0.48 4.33
C CYS A 24 -13.44 -1.73 3.71
N ALA A 25 -12.56 -2.40 4.45
CA ALA A 25 -12.02 -3.71 4.06
C ALA A 25 -13.11 -4.78 4.19
N THR A 26 -13.30 -5.59 3.14
CA THR A 26 -14.40 -6.57 3.08
C THR A 26 -14.13 -7.74 4.02
N GLN A 27 -14.87 -7.83 5.12
CA GLN A 27 -14.72 -8.92 6.09
C GLN A 27 -15.72 -10.07 5.88
N LYS A 28 -16.73 -9.84 5.03
CA LYS A 28 -17.80 -10.79 4.76
C LYS A 28 -17.30 -11.86 3.78
N HIS A 29 -17.27 -13.11 4.23
CA HIS A 29 -16.97 -14.27 3.40
C HIS A 29 -18.25 -15.08 3.19
N GLU A 30 -18.73 -15.12 1.94
CA GLU A 30 -19.92 -15.88 1.56
C GLU A 30 -19.50 -17.09 0.73
N TYR A 31 -19.97 -18.27 1.13
CA TYR A 31 -19.66 -19.53 0.46
C TYR A 31 -20.84 -20.50 0.59
N HIS A 32 -20.79 -21.61 -0.16
CA HIS A 32 -21.77 -22.67 -0.04
C HIS A 32 -21.13 -23.90 0.58
N ASP A 33 -21.78 -24.48 1.58
CA ASP A 33 -21.35 -25.71 2.23
C ASP A 33 -22.23 -26.87 1.73
N TYR A 34 -21.60 -27.94 1.28
CA TYR A 34 -22.27 -29.13 0.76
C TYR A 34 -22.23 -30.24 1.80
N LYS A 35 -23.38 -30.56 2.38
CA LYS A 35 -23.54 -31.62 3.39
C LYS A 35 -24.81 -32.41 3.08
N ASP A 36 -24.71 -33.72 3.23
CA ASP A 36 -25.84 -34.67 3.07
C ASP A 36 -26.60 -34.51 1.74
N GLY A 37 -25.89 -34.21 0.64
CA GLY A 37 -26.50 -34.06 -0.68
C GLY A 37 -27.10 -32.68 -0.96
N VAL A 38 -26.98 -31.73 -0.04
CA VAL A 38 -27.64 -30.41 -0.12
C VAL A 38 -26.60 -29.29 -0.02
N TRP A 39 -26.70 -28.31 -0.92
CA TRP A 39 -25.97 -27.06 -0.81
C TRP A 39 -26.69 -26.09 0.11
N SER A 40 -25.96 -25.51 1.07
CA SER A 40 -26.49 -24.49 1.97
C SER A 40 -25.63 -23.22 1.91
N PRO A 41 -26.22 -22.02 1.80
CA PRO A 41 -25.45 -20.79 1.86
C PRO A 41 -24.94 -20.55 3.28
N LYS A 42 -23.68 -20.14 3.38
CA LYS A 42 -23.00 -19.80 4.63
C LYS A 42 -22.35 -18.43 4.50
N MET A 43 -22.27 -17.73 5.64
CA MET A 43 -21.63 -16.44 5.76
C MET A 43 -20.81 -16.43 7.03
N GLU A 44 -19.56 -15.99 6.92
CA GLU A 44 -18.65 -15.80 8.04
C GLU A 44 -18.02 -14.40 7.98
N ILE A 45 -17.73 -13.84 9.14
CA ILE A 45 -16.97 -12.59 9.26
C ILE A 45 -15.54 -12.97 9.63
N LEU A 46 -14.60 -12.64 8.75
CA LEU A 46 -13.18 -12.92 8.92
C LEU A 46 -12.39 -11.63 9.14
N GLU A 47 -11.24 -11.73 9.80
CA GLU A 47 -10.24 -10.65 9.88
C GLU A 47 -8.98 -11.00 9.07
N PRO A 48 -9.08 -11.08 7.73
CA PRO A 48 -7.97 -11.58 6.91
C PRO A 48 -6.88 -10.53 6.61
N TYR A 49 -7.07 -9.29 7.06
CA TYR A 49 -6.19 -8.17 6.70
C TYR A 49 -5.31 -7.77 7.87
N GLU A 50 -4.01 -7.74 7.63
CA GLU A 50 -3.04 -7.22 8.59
C GLU A 50 -2.90 -5.70 8.46
N GLU A 51 -2.67 -5.02 9.57
CA GLU A 51 -2.41 -3.58 9.55
C GLU A 51 -1.09 -3.26 8.86
N GLY A 52 -1.11 -2.24 8.02
CA GLY A 52 0.04 -1.83 7.23
C GLY A 52 -0.31 -1.71 5.77
N CYS A 53 0.72 -1.54 4.93
CA CYS A 53 0.53 -1.34 3.52
C CYS A 53 1.42 -2.27 2.70
N THR A 54 0.83 -2.92 1.71
CA THR A 54 1.49 -3.90 0.85
C THR A 54 1.27 -3.55 -0.63
N HIS A 55 2.25 -3.86 -1.46
CA HIS A 55 2.09 -3.84 -2.90
C HIS A 55 1.49 -5.18 -3.32
N THR A 56 0.44 -5.15 -4.12
CA THR A 56 -0.08 -6.37 -4.72
C THR A 56 0.92 -6.87 -5.74
N ASP A 57 1.42 -8.08 -5.54
CA ASP A 57 2.17 -8.82 -6.56
C ASP A 57 1.22 -9.10 -7.73
N ASP A 58 1.55 -8.56 -8.89
CA ASP A 58 0.78 -8.71 -10.12
C ASP A 58 0.91 -10.12 -10.70
N LYS A 59 1.73 -11.00 -10.10
CA LYS A 59 2.01 -12.36 -10.56
C LYS A 59 2.43 -12.40 -12.04
N GLY A 60 3.06 -11.34 -12.54
CA GLY A 60 3.47 -11.20 -13.93
C GLY A 60 2.37 -10.68 -14.88
N GLU A 61 1.19 -10.33 -14.37
CA GLU A 61 0.19 -9.61 -15.14
C GLU A 61 0.63 -8.16 -15.34
N ARG A 62 0.45 -7.59 -16.54
CA ARG A 62 0.78 -6.19 -16.82
C ARG A 62 -0.24 -5.21 -16.19
N THR A 63 -0.52 -5.38 -14.91
CA THR A 63 -1.38 -4.46 -14.17
C THR A 63 -0.58 -3.29 -13.64
N THR A 64 -1.26 -2.16 -13.46
CA THR A 64 -0.63 -0.99 -12.86
C THR A 64 -0.32 -1.29 -11.39
N PRO A 65 0.93 -1.04 -10.92
CA PRO A 65 1.30 -1.27 -9.54
C PRO A 65 0.31 -0.61 -8.59
N THR A 66 -0.35 -1.44 -7.80
CA THR A 66 -1.40 -1.02 -6.87
C THR A 66 -0.96 -1.36 -5.46
N ARG A 67 -1.12 -0.39 -4.56
CA ARG A 67 -0.75 -0.50 -3.15
C ARG A 67 -2.00 -0.46 -2.30
N TYR A 68 -2.15 -1.45 -1.44
CA TYR A 68 -3.25 -1.55 -0.49
C TYR A 68 -2.74 -1.29 0.92
N CYS A 69 -3.45 -0.46 1.66
CA CYS A 69 -3.24 -0.20 3.07
C CYS A 69 -4.48 -0.62 3.86
N TYR A 70 -4.27 -1.30 4.98
CA TYR A 70 -5.32 -1.64 5.92
C TYR A 70 -5.02 -1.03 7.29
N CYS A 71 -6.05 -0.50 7.94
CA CYS A 71 -5.92 0.18 9.23
C CYS A 71 -7.24 0.13 10.00
N ARG A 72 -7.21 0.36 11.32
CA ARG A 72 -8.43 0.35 12.15
C ARG A 72 -9.19 1.67 12.19
N GLN A 73 -8.56 2.79 11.86
CA GLN A 73 -9.11 4.14 12.09
C GLN A 73 -8.87 5.08 10.91
N ASN A 74 -9.64 6.17 10.86
CA ASN A 74 -9.43 7.33 9.98
C ASN A 74 -9.41 7.02 8.47
N LEU A 75 -10.07 5.96 7.99
CA LEU A 75 -10.06 5.58 6.57
C LEU A 75 -8.64 5.52 5.97
N CYS A 76 -7.65 5.18 6.80
CA CYS A 76 -6.23 5.16 6.49
C CYS A 76 -5.69 6.50 5.95
N ASN A 77 -6.21 7.62 6.43
CA ASN A 77 -5.70 8.97 6.12
C ASN A 77 -4.25 9.18 6.57
N SER A 78 -3.84 8.52 7.66
CA SER A 78 -2.49 8.60 8.21
C SER A 78 -1.52 7.58 7.62
N SER A 79 -1.97 6.67 6.77
CA SER A 79 -1.05 5.67 6.22
C SER A 79 -0.08 6.33 5.23
N PRO A 80 1.18 5.88 5.17
CA PRO A 80 2.20 6.51 4.34
C PRO A 80 1.70 6.67 2.90
N ASN A 81 2.00 7.78 2.26
CA ASN A 81 1.78 7.91 0.83
C ASN A 81 3.02 7.37 0.11
N SER A 82 2.86 6.88 -1.11
CA SER A 82 3.96 6.36 -1.95
C SER A 82 5.05 7.39 -2.31
N ASN A 83 4.99 8.62 -1.79
CA ASN A 83 6.00 9.65 -1.96
C ASN A 83 7.19 9.37 -1.03
N HIS A 84 7.92 8.28 -1.31
CA HIS A 84 9.26 8.03 -0.80
C HIS A 84 10.28 8.99 -1.44
N GLU A 85 10.04 10.30 -1.42
CA GLU A 85 11.02 11.31 -1.87
C GLU A 85 11.79 11.94 -0.70
N GLY A 86 11.38 11.72 0.56
CA GLY A 86 11.97 12.45 1.70
C GLY A 86 13.18 11.80 2.39
N TYR A 87 13.44 10.50 2.21
CA TYR A 87 14.44 9.79 3.03
C TYR A 87 15.85 9.80 2.43
N THR A 88 15.98 9.94 1.10
CA THR A 88 17.28 9.97 0.42
C THR A 88 18.00 11.30 0.59
N ASP A 89 17.29 12.40 0.82
CA ASP A 89 17.87 13.75 0.87
C ASP A 89 18.61 14.01 2.19
N ILE A 90 18.01 13.66 3.33
CA ILE A 90 18.60 13.91 4.66
C ILE A 90 19.93 13.14 4.84
N MET A 91 20.00 11.89 4.37
CA MET A 91 21.21 11.09 4.46
C MET A 91 22.35 11.64 3.59
N GLY A 92 22.02 12.21 2.42
CA GLY A 92 22.98 12.90 1.57
C GLY A 92 23.57 14.14 2.24
N VAL A 93 22.74 14.98 2.85
CA VAL A 93 23.17 16.18 3.58
C VAL A 93 24.09 15.83 4.75
N ILE A 94 23.77 14.79 5.53
CA ILE A 94 24.59 14.35 6.66
C ILE A 94 25.96 13.83 6.18
N MET A 95 26.01 13.05 5.10
CA MET A 95 27.26 12.56 4.50
C MET A 95 28.15 13.72 4.06
N VAL A 96 27.59 14.68 3.30
CA VAL A 96 28.32 15.84 2.79
C VAL A 96 28.83 16.74 3.92
N PHE A 97 28.01 16.98 4.94
CA PHE A 97 28.42 17.77 6.10
C PHE A 97 29.58 17.12 6.87
N ASN A 98 29.52 15.81 7.11
CA ASN A 98 30.60 15.08 7.77
C ASN A 98 31.87 15.03 6.90
N LEU A 99 31.73 14.89 5.58
CA LEU A 99 32.86 14.92 4.65
C LEU A 99 33.55 16.29 4.65
N MET A 100 32.80 17.39 4.56
CA MET A 100 33.35 18.74 4.62
C MET A 100 34.02 19.02 5.96
N LYS A 101 33.41 18.58 7.07
CA LYS A 101 33.99 18.69 8.40
C LYS A 101 35.32 17.91 8.52
N TYR A 102 35.37 16.70 7.96
CA TYR A 102 36.59 15.89 7.94
C TYR A 102 37.71 16.55 7.12
N ILE A 103 37.41 17.02 5.91
CA ILE A 103 38.39 17.71 5.05
C ILE A 103 38.94 18.98 5.73
N ASN A 104 38.08 19.78 6.35
CA ASN A 104 38.50 20.97 7.08
C ASN A 104 39.34 20.65 8.33
N SER A 105 39.24 19.44 8.89
CA SER A 105 40.07 19.01 10.03
C SER A 105 41.46 18.51 9.63
N LEU A 106 41.67 18.23 8.34
CA LEU A 106 42.96 17.80 7.77
C LEU A 106 43.81 18.97 7.27
N ARG A 107 43.28 20.19 7.31
CA ARG A 107 43.97 21.43 6.93
C ARG A 107 44.40 22.20 8.18
#